data_AF-A0A0L6VM80-F1
#
_entry.id   AF-A0A0L6VM80-F1
#
_cell.length_a   1.000
_cell.length_b   1.000
_cell.length_c   1.000
_cell.angle_alpha   90.00
_cell.angle_beta   90.00
_cell.angle_gamma   90.00
#
_symmetry.space_group_name_H-M   'P 1'
#
loop_
_entity.id
_entity.type
_entity.pdbx_description
1 polymer ?
#
loop_
_entity_poly.entity_id
_entity_poly.type
_entity_poly.pdbx_seq_one_letter_code
_entity_poly.pdbx_strand_id
1 'polypeptide(L)'
;MGLHIGTKQARVGVNDTSASGSGSGHINLNMSGVELLAGLLAGHRKNRLQSTSHTRTPLSSPPNKSHIEGYVNFLGITNKHDTLNILLEYGFTSHKVLKLSGLLQSDVRELGLTLGVVMVLFDNVA
;
A
#
# COMPACT_ATOMS: atom_id res chain seq x y z
N MET A 1 42.37 -41.92 43.62
CA MET A 1 42.13 -41.76 42.16
C MET A 1 40.80 -41.02 42.04
N GLY A 2 40.77 -39.68 42.01
CA GLY A 2 40.91 -38.78 40.83
C GLY A 2 39.49 -38.40 40.34
N LEU A 3 38.86 -37.31 40.81
CA LEU A 3 38.90 -35.89 40.42
C LEU A 3 37.97 -35.50 39.23
N HIS A 4 37.07 -34.52 39.50
CA HIS A 4 36.33 -33.59 38.58
C HIS A 4 35.32 -34.23 37.59
N ILE A 5 34.22 -33.61 37.12
CA ILE A 5 34.00 -32.25 36.59
C ILE A 5 32.50 -31.90 36.73
N GLY A 6 32.18 -30.67 37.13
CA GLY A 6 30.82 -30.11 37.00
C GLY A 6 30.65 -29.35 35.68
N THR A 7 29.43 -29.28 35.14
CA THR A 7 28.99 -28.14 34.30
C THR A 7 27.47 -28.02 34.25
N LYS A 8 27.05 -26.78 34.46
CA LYS A 8 25.75 -26.16 34.20
C LYS A 8 25.53 -25.99 32.69
N GLN A 9 24.35 -26.30 32.17
CA GLN A 9 23.86 -25.88 30.83
C GLN A 9 22.35 -25.61 31.00
N ALA A 10 21.85 -24.37 31.12
CA ALA A 10 21.74 -23.30 30.12
C ALA A 10 20.74 -23.63 28.99
N ARG A 11 19.60 -22.92 29.05
CA ARG A 11 18.45 -22.84 28.13
C ARG A 11 18.85 -22.88 26.65
N VAL A 12 18.31 -23.84 25.91
CA VAL A 12 18.20 -23.75 24.45
C VAL A 12 16.74 -23.41 24.13
N GLY A 13 16.50 -22.11 23.93
CA GLY A 13 15.33 -21.66 23.20
C GLY A 13 15.63 -21.78 21.72
N VAL A 14 14.89 -22.65 21.03
CA VAL A 14 14.75 -22.64 19.57
C VAL A 14 13.26 -22.73 19.27
N ASN A 15 12.64 -21.58 19.30
CA ASN A 15 11.33 -21.32 18.75
C ASN A 15 11.49 -21.17 17.23
N ASP A 16 11.50 -22.29 16.53
CA ASP A 16 11.41 -22.32 15.07
C ASP A 16 9.98 -21.99 14.63
N THR A 17 9.59 -20.72 14.78
CA THR A 17 8.47 -20.17 14.02
C THR A 17 9.01 -19.58 12.75
N SER A 18 9.39 -20.44 11.81
CA SER A 18 9.47 -20.04 10.40
C SER A 18 8.08 -20.20 9.79
N ALA A 19 7.18 -19.30 10.17
CA ALA A 19 5.98 -19.06 9.38
C ALA A 19 6.44 -18.37 8.08
N SER A 20 6.86 -19.17 7.10
CA SER A 20 6.91 -18.76 5.70
C SER A 20 5.46 -18.63 5.24
N GLY A 21 4.82 -17.54 5.65
CA GLY A 21 3.62 -17.06 5.03
C GLY A 21 4.01 -16.53 3.65
N SER A 22 4.15 -17.43 2.67
CA SER A 22 3.94 -17.06 1.27
C SER A 22 2.45 -16.77 1.11
N GLY A 23 2.01 -15.67 1.70
CA GLY A 23 0.73 -15.07 1.43
C GLY A 23 0.80 -14.58 0.00
N SER A 24 0.45 -15.44 -0.95
CA SER A 24 -0.03 -15.00 -2.25
C SER A 24 -1.29 -14.19 -1.93
N GLY A 25 -1.10 -12.89 -1.73
CA GLY A 25 -2.19 -11.96 -1.55
C GLY A 25 -2.95 -11.93 -2.85
N HIS A 26 -3.95 -12.80 -2.98
CA HIS A 26 -4.91 -12.74 -4.07
C HIS A 26 -5.64 -11.40 -3.94
N ILE A 27 -5.12 -10.40 -4.64
CA ILE A 27 -5.85 -9.19 -4.95
C ILE A 27 -7.02 -9.61 -5.82
N ASN A 28 -8.22 -9.60 -5.22
CA ASN A 28 -9.45 -9.86 -5.96
C ASN A 28 -9.72 -8.64 -6.86
N LEU A 29 -9.19 -8.71 -8.08
CA LEU A 29 -9.36 -7.67 -9.09
C LEU A 29 -10.53 -8.05 -9.99
N ASN A 30 -11.49 -7.14 -10.12
CA ASN A 30 -12.53 -7.23 -11.15
C ASN A 30 -11.90 -6.99 -12.54
N MET A 31 -12.59 -7.38 -13.61
CA MET A 31 -12.20 -7.16 -15.01
C MET A 31 -11.73 -5.72 -15.27
N SER A 32 -12.43 -4.71 -14.71
CA SER A 32 -12.04 -3.30 -14.82
C SER A 32 -10.71 -2.96 -14.15
N GLY A 33 -10.36 -3.65 -13.06
CA GLY A 33 -9.06 -3.50 -12.40
C GLY A 33 -7.92 -4.09 -13.23
N VAL A 34 -8.19 -5.15 -14.01
CA VAL A 34 -7.22 -5.73 -14.94
C VAL A 34 -6.99 -4.82 -16.15
N GLU A 35 -8.06 -4.20 -16.67
CA GLU A 35 -7.99 -3.23 -17.77
C GLU A 35 -7.22 -1.96 -17.38
N LEU A 36 -7.45 -1.44 -16.17
CA LEU A 36 -6.67 -0.33 -15.63
C LEU A 36 -5.18 -0.69 -15.59
N LEU A 37 -4.82 -1.83 -15.01
CA LEU A 37 -3.42 -2.29 -14.97
C LEU A 37 -2.80 -2.41 -16.36
N ALA A 38 -3.56 -2.90 -17.34
CA ALA A 38 -3.10 -2.99 -18.73
C ALA A 38 -2.82 -1.59 -19.33
N GLY A 39 -3.70 -0.61 -19.07
CA GLY A 39 -3.50 0.78 -19.52
C GLY A 39 -2.26 1.44 -18.90
N LEU A 40 -2.04 1.20 -17.61
CA LEU A 40 -0.86 1.70 -16.88
C LEU A 40 0.45 1.11 -17.41
N LEU A 41 0.47 -0.20 -17.68
CA LEU A 41 1.66 -0.86 -18.25
C LEU A 41 1.96 -0.35 -19.67
N ALA A 42 0.94 0.04 -20.44
CA ALA A 42 1.10 0.55 -21.80
C ALA A 42 1.63 2.00 -21.87
N GLY A 43 1.42 2.81 -20.81
CA GLY A 43 1.68 4.26 -20.80
C GLY A 43 3.12 4.70 -20.50
N HIS A 44 4.09 3.80 -20.35
CA HIS A 44 5.43 4.13 -19.83
C HIS A 44 6.28 5.00 -20.80
N ARG A 45 6.13 6.33 -20.74
CA ARG A 45 7.03 7.31 -21.40
C ARG A 45 7.37 8.50 -20.49
N LYS A 46 8.41 8.32 -19.69
CA LYS A 46 9.41 9.29 -19.16
C LYS A 46 8.92 10.69 -18.70
N ASN A 47 8.66 10.83 -17.39
CA ASN A 47 8.64 12.12 -16.71
C ASN A 47 8.86 11.92 -15.20
N ARG A 48 10.14 11.81 -14.83
CA ARG A 48 10.60 11.77 -13.44
C ARG A 48 10.57 13.20 -12.88
N LEU A 49 9.51 13.56 -12.14
CA LEU A 49 9.51 14.79 -11.34
C LEU A 49 9.88 14.48 -9.88
N GLN A 50 10.75 15.32 -9.33
CA GLN A 50 11.33 15.21 -8.00
C GLN A 50 10.27 15.46 -6.92
N SER A 51 10.16 14.53 -5.97
CA SER A 51 9.32 14.66 -4.78
C SER A 51 10.00 15.59 -3.78
N THR A 52 9.40 16.76 -3.51
CA THR A 52 9.83 17.66 -2.44
C THR A 52 9.27 17.15 -1.12
N SER A 53 10.14 16.64 -0.26
CA SER A 53 9.81 16.10 1.07
C SER A 53 9.13 17.17 1.93
N HIS A 54 7.85 17.01 2.20
CA HIS A 54 7.17 17.71 3.29
C HIS A 54 6.94 16.66 4.37
N THR A 55 7.63 16.81 5.50
CA THR A 55 7.52 15.95 6.67
C THR A 55 6.11 16.07 7.24
N ARG A 56 5.19 15.25 6.73
CA ARG A 56 3.90 14.98 7.36
C ARG A 56 4.11 13.88 8.38
N THR A 57 3.89 14.22 9.65
CA THR A 57 3.74 13.28 10.77
C THR A 57 2.83 12.12 10.33
N PRO A 58 3.13 10.85 10.62
CA PRO A 58 2.27 9.75 10.23
C PRO A 58 0.92 9.94 10.93
N LEU A 59 -0.07 10.39 10.16
CA LEU A 59 -1.46 10.26 10.56
C LEU A 59 -1.66 8.75 10.74
N SER A 60 -2.25 8.36 11.86
CA SER A 60 -2.54 6.99 12.32
C SER A 60 -2.61 5.91 11.23
N SER A 61 -2.25 4.67 11.56
CA SER A 61 -2.32 3.54 10.61
C SER A 61 -3.63 3.57 9.82
N PRO A 62 -3.55 3.50 8.47
CA PRO A 62 -4.74 3.58 7.65
C PRO A 62 -5.75 2.51 8.07
N PRO A 63 -7.05 2.76 7.91
CA PRO A 63 -8.08 1.87 8.38
C PRO A 63 -7.79 0.43 7.91
N ASN A 64 -7.77 -0.51 8.86
CA ASN A 64 -7.52 -1.94 8.59
C ASN A 64 -8.53 -2.51 7.56
N LYS A 65 -9.69 -1.86 7.41
CA LYS A 65 -10.61 -2.13 6.31
C LYS A 65 -10.02 -1.61 5.01
N SER A 66 -9.73 -2.54 4.10
CA SER A 66 -9.16 -2.29 2.78
C SER A 66 -9.99 -1.38 1.87
N HIS A 67 -11.25 -1.07 2.21
CA HIS A 67 -12.19 -0.40 1.32
C HIS A 67 -11.80 1.06 1.04
N ILE A 68 -11.90 1.47 -0.22
CA ILE A 68 -11.47 2.80 -0.68
C ILE A 68 -12.26 3.93 -0.01
N GLU A 69 -13.55 3.73 0.28
CA GLU A 69 -14.41 4.73 0.93
C GLU A 69 -13.90 5.12 2.31
N GLY A 70 -13.62 4.11 3.15
CA GLY A 70 -13.09 4.33 4.48
C GLY A 70 -11.72 5.02 4.45
N TYR A 71 -10.92 4.71 3.42
CA TYR A 71 -9.62 5.34 3.21
C TYR A 71 -9.74 6.82 2.82
N VAL A 72 -10.58 7.16 1.84
CA VAL A 72 -10.80 8.56 1.44
C VAL A 72 -11.37 9.39 2.60
N ASN A 73 -12.29 8.81 3.39
CA ASN A 73 -12.83 9.48 4.58
C ASN A 73 -11.76 9.68 5.65
N PHE A 74 -10.88 8.70 5.87
CA PHE A 74 -9.74 8.81 6.78
C PHE A 74 -8.78 9.95 6.39
N LEU A 75 -8.53 10.14 5.09
CA LEU A 75 -7.64 11.19 4.59
C LEU A 75 -8.21 12.61 4.71
N GLY A 76 -9.51 12.75 5.02
CA GLY A 76 -10.15 14.06 5.15
C GLY A 76 -10.19 14.86 3.84
N ILE A 77 -10.27 14.17 2.69
CA ILE A 77 -10.35 14.82 1.37
C ILE A 77 -11.66 15.61 1.27
N THR A 78 -11.56 16.91 0.99
CA THR A 78 -12.71 17.83 0.93
C THR A 78 -13.77 17.39 -0.09
N ASN A 79 -13.34 17.01 -1.30
CA ASN A 79 -14.23 16.57 -2.38
C ASN A 79 -14.32 15.03 -2.41
N LYS A 80 -14.67 14.44 -1.27
CA LYS A 80 -14.68 12.97 -1.09
C LYS A 80 -15.59 12.24 -2.07
N HIS A 81 -16.78 12.78 -2.37
CA HIS A 81 -17.74 12.13 -3.27
C HIS A 81 -17.19 12.04 -4.69
N ASP A 82 -16.68 13.16 -5.22
CA ASP A 82 -16.10 13.20 -6.57
C ASP A 82 -14.85 12.30 -6.65
N THR A 83 -14.00 12.37 -5.63
CA THR A 83 -12.78 11.54 -5.56
C THR A 83 -13.14 10.06 -5.53
N LEU A 84 -14.14 9.66 -4.74
CA LEU A 84 -14.60 8.28 -4.68
C LEU A 84 -15.24 7.82 -5.98
N ASN A 85 -16.04 8.68 -6.62
CA ASN A 85 -16.69 8.33 -7.88
C ASN A 85 -15.64 8.04 -8.97
N ILE A 86 -14.64 8.90 -9.10
CA ILE A 86 -13.51 8.70 -10.02
C ILE A 86 -12.78 7.39 -9.69
N LEU A 87 -12.40 7.19 -8.43
CA LEU A 87 -11.68 5.98 -8.03
C LEU A 87 -12.49 4.70 -8.32
N LEU A 88 -13.79 4.70 -8.04
CA LEU A 88 -14.65 3.54 -8.31
C LEU A 88 -14.89 3.31 -9.81
N GLU A 89 -15.05 4.37 -10.60
CA GLU A 89 -15.18 4.32 -12.06
C GLU A 89 -13.97 3.62 -12.70
N TYR A 90 -12.77 3.92 -12.20
CA TYR A 90 -11.53 3.27 -12.63
C TYR A 90 -11.20 1.97 -11.86
N GLY A 91 -12.13 1.44 -11.06
CA GLY A 91 -11.98 0.13 -10.42
C GLY A 91 -11.14 0.09 -9.15
N PHE A 92 -10.77 1.23 -8.57
CA PHE A 92 -10.09 1.30 -7.27
C PHE A 92 -11.08 1.02 -6.14
N THR A 93 -11.30 -0.25 -5.84
CA THR A 93 -12.16 -0.68 -4.71
C THR A 93 -11.41 -0.72 -3.38
N SER A 94 -10.07 -0.68 -3.43
CA SER A 94 -9.20 -0.76 -2.26
C SER A 94 -7.98 0.16 -2.35
N HIS A 95 -7.63 0.78 -1.22
CA HIS A 95 -6.43 1.59 -1.10
C HIS A 95 -5.13 0.78 -1.22
N LYS A 96 -5.18 -0.55 -1.10
CA LYS A 96 -4.02 -1.41 -1.34
C LYS A 96 -3.55 -1.41 -2.80
N VAL A 97 -4.47 -1.16 -3.74
CA VAL A 97 -4.13 -1.02 -5.16
C VAL A 97 -3.16 0.13 -5.39
N LEU A 98 -3.25 1.17 -4.54
CA LEU A 98 -2.35 2.33 -4.59
C LEU A 98 -0.89 1.99 -4.20
N LYS A 99 -0.67 0.84 -3.55
CA LYS A 99 0.66 0.34 -3.16
C LYS A 99 1.31 -0.56 -4.22
N LEU A 100 0.59 -0.93 -5.28
CA LEU A 100 1.13 -1.83 -6.29
C LEU A 100 2.30 -1.16 -7.03
N SER A 101 3.43 -1.86 -7.14
CA SER A 101 4.70 -1.36 -7.69
C SER A 101 4.68 -0.93 -9.18
N GLY A 102 3.50 -0.85 -9.80
CA GLY A 102 3.31 -0.39 -11.17
C GLY A 102 2.31 0.76 -11.31
N LEU A 103 1.70 1.24 -10.22
CA LEU A 103 0.78 2.36 -10.25
C LEU A 103 1.54 3.65 -9.91
N LEU A 104 1.68 4.55 -10.88
CA LEU A 104 2.35 5.83 -10.67
C LEU A 104 1.34 6.91 -10.27
N GLN A 105 1.83 7.91 -9.52
CA GLN A 105 1.06 9.12 -9.21
C GLN A 105 0.62 9.86 -10.49
N SER A 106 1.43 9.80 -11.56
CA SER A 106 1.09 10.36 -12.87
C SER A 106 -0.20 9.78 -13.42
N ASP A 107 -0.38 8.48 -13.24
CA ASP A 107 -1.46 7.75 -13.89
C ASP A 107 -2.76 7.96 -13.12
N VAL A 108 -2.68 7.99 -11.79
CA VAL A 108 -3.81 8.37 -10.93
C VAL A 108 -4.22 9.84 -11.13
N ARG A 109 -3.27 10.70 -11.48
CA ARG A 109 -3.54 12.10 -11.85
C ARG A 109 -4.25 12.21 -13.21
N GLU A 110 -3.96 11.32 -14.15
CA GLU A 110 -4.61 11.28 -15.47
C GLU A 110 -6.11 10.98 -15.37
N LEU A 111 -6.55 10.35 -14.27
CA LEU A 111 -7.97 10.08 -13.97
C LEU A 111 -8.79 11.35 -13.66
N GLY A 112 -8.18 12.54 -13.69
CA GLY A 112 -8.83 13.81 -13.38
C GLY A 112 -8.74 14.22 -11.91
N LEU A 113 -7.93 13.52 -11.10
CA LEU A 113 -7.69 13.91 -9.71
C LEU A 113 -6.70 15.07 -9.63
N THR A 114 -6.94 15.99 -8.68
CA THR A 114 -6.02 17.10 -8.42
C THR A 114 -4.72 16.59 -7.83
N LEU A 115 -3.61 17.28 -8.13
CA LEU A 115 -2.29 16.90 -7.62
C LEU A 115 -2.26 16.76 -6.08
N GLY A 116 -2.93 17.66 -5.37
CA GLY A 116 -3.02 17.60 -3.91
C GLY A 116 -3.71 16.33 -3.40
N VAL A 117 -4.77 15.87 -4.07
CA VAL A 117 -5.47 14.62 -3.73
C VAL A 117 -4.57 13.42 -4.01
N VAL A 118 -3.89 13.39 -5.16
CA VAL A 118 -2.96 12.30 -5.52
C VAL A 118 -1.83 12.18 -4.51
N MET A 119 -1.22 13.29 -4.09
CA MET A 119 -0.18 13.27 -3.06
C MET A 119 -0.70 12.68 -1.74
N VAL A 120 -1.85 13.15 -1.27
CA VAL A 120 -2.46 12.66 -0.02
C VAL A 120 -2.75 11.16 -0.08
N LEU A 121 -3.22 10.64 -1.22
CA LEU A 121 -3.49 9.22 -1.43
C LEU A 121 -2.23 8.34 -1.37
N PHE A 122 -1.10 8.79 -1.91
CA PHE A 122 0.14 8.00 -1.94
C PHE A 122 1.00 8.17 -0.69
N ASP A 123 1.01 9.35 -0.07
CA ASP A 123 1.80 9.63 1.14
C ASP A 123 1.32 8.84 2.36
N ASN A 124 0.06 8.38 2.35
CA ASN A 124 -0.59 7.70 3.47
C ASN A 124 -0.86 6.22 3.19
N VAL A 125 -0.26 5.65 2.15
CA VAL A 125 -0.31 4.21 1.86
C VAL A 125 0.77 3.51 2.70
N ALA A 126 0.33 2.70 3.67
CA ALA A 126 1.21 1.97 4.60
C ALA A 126 1.71 0.65 4.02
#